data_AF-A0A3N0VDH5-F1
#
_entry.id   AF-A0A3N0VDH5-F1
#
_cell.length_a   1.000
_cell.length_b   1.000
_cell.length_c   1.000
_cell.angle_alpha   90.00
_cell.angle_beta   90.00
_cell.angle_gamma   90.00
#
_symmetry.space_group_name_H-M   'P 1'
#
loop_
_entity.id
_entity.type
_entity.pdbx_description
1 polymer ?
#
loop_
_entity_poly.entity_id
_entity_poly.type
_entity_poly.pdbx_seq_one_letter_code
_entity_poly.pdbx_strand_id
1 'polypeptide(L)'
;MDDGKSSGLSPEAEQAARNELLGRLRDMTQALEQGDDLLFAERLQDLLRRREDSFFLRIAQLTQDLRAAFTALESDSRWNALASELPDAGARLDHVLQLTEKAAHRTLDLVEESQAELAALGATAQNISSSRARLHMAAGSSPALAQLAGDLESIERALIATQGQLRHRLSELAMAQEYQDLSGQLLKRVTGVIREVERELMKLLSQRSGAQERGAGADTGLQGPAVPGLEKAGAVSGQDDADALLAMFM
;
A
#
# COMPACT_ATOMS: atom_id res chain seq x y z
N MET A 1 25.15 10.51 20.42
CA MET A 1 24.63 9.15 20.69
C MET A 1 24.70 8.47 19.35
N ASP A 2 25.87 7.89 19.10
CA ASP A 2 26.63 8.07 17.86
C ASP A 2 26.80 6.74 17.13
N ASP A 3 26.23 6.72 15.93
CA ASP A 3 26.70 6.13 14.67
C ASP A 3 27.30 4.72 14.64
N GLY A 4 26.57 3.86 13.91
CA GLY A 4 27.08 2.91 12.93
C GLY A 4 28.50 2.36 13.16
N LYS A 5 28.61 1.25 13.89
CA LYS A 5 29.77 0.35 13.76
C LYS A 5 29.75 -0.31 12.38
N SER A 6 30.27 0.44 11.41
CA SER A 6 30.78 -0.03 10.14
C SER A 6 31.61 -1.30 10.36
N SER A 7 31.17 -2.38 9.72
CA SER A 7 31.92 -3.61 9.46
C SER A 7 33.14 -3.30 8.59
N GLY A 8 34.17 -2.73 9.20
CA GLY A 8 35.46 -2.41 8.58
C GLY A 8 36.57 -3.04 9.43
N LEU A 9 37.51 -3.73 8.78
CA LEU A 9 38.75 -4.20 9.41
C LEU A 9 39.46 -3.00 10.07
N SER A 10 40.12 -3.20 11.21
CA SER A 10 40.87 -2.11 11.84
C SER A 10 41.94 -1.56 10.88
N PRO A 11 42.25 -0.24 10.92
CA PRO A 11 43.22 0.37 10.01
C PRO A 11 44.59 -0.33 9.99
N GLU A 12 44.97 -0.90 11.12
CA GLU A 12 46.21 -1.69 11.29
C GLU A 12 46.15 -3.05 10.57
N ALA A 13 44.99 -3.72 10.56
CA ALA A 13 44.79 -4.99 9.88
C ALA A 13 44.75 -4.83 8.35
N GLU A 14 44.15 -3.75 7.85
CA GLU A 14 44.19 -3.42 6.41
C GLU A 14 45.61 -3.09 5.94
N GLN A 15 46.38 -2.36 6.75
CA GLN A 15 47.76 -2.03 6.42
C GLN A 15 48.67 -3.26 6.43
N ALA A 16 48.48 -4.18 7.37
CA ALA A 16 49.22 -5.45 7.42
C ALA A 16 48.92 -6.34 6.20
N ALA A 17 47.63 -6.51 5.84
CA ALA A 17 47.22 -7.27 4.67
C ALA A 17 47.76 -6.67 3.35
N ARG A 18 47.79 -5.34 3.25
CA ARG A 18 48.36 -4.63 2.11
C ARG A 18 49.87 -4.85 1.97
N ASN A 19 50.60 -4.81 3.08
CA ASN A 19 52.05 -5.05 3.08
C ASN A 19 52.39 -6.50 2.68
N GLU A 20 51.58 -7.47 3.13
CA GLU A 20 51.74 -8.88 2.75
C GLU A 20 51.48 -9.10 1.24
N LEU A 21 50.44 -8.47 0.69
CA LEU A 21 50.16 -8.52 -0.75
C LEU A 21 51.30 -7.91 -1.58
N LEU A 22 51.86 -6.78 -1.13
CA LEU A 22 53.01 -6.15 -1.79
C LEU A 22 54.25 -7.04 -1.78
N GLY A 23 54.50 -7.76 -0.69
CA GLY A 23 55.60 -8.74 -0.62
C GLY A 23 55.44 -9.84 -1.67
N ARG A 24 54.25 -10.43 -1.76
CA ARG A 24 53.98 -11.52 -2.70
C ARG A 24 54.04 -11.09 -4.17
N LEU A 25 53.54 -9.90 -4.50
CA LEU A 25 53.66 -9.35 -5.85
C LEU A 25 55.12 -9.10 -6.23
N ARG A 26 55.97 -8.69 -5.28
CA ARG A 26 57.42 -8.55 -5.51
C ARG A 26 58.07 -9.90 -5.77
N ASP A 27 57.75 -10.93 -4.99
CA ASP A 27 58.28 -12.28 -5.19
C ASP A 27 57.90 -12.85 -6.56
N MET A 28 56.65 -12.62 -7.01
CA MET A 28 56.20 -13.00 -8.35
C MET A 28 56.92 -12.24 -9.46
N THR A 29 57.14 -10.94 -9.28
CA THR A 29 57.85 -10.11 -10.26
C THR A 29 59.32 -10.54 -10.35
N GLN A 30 59.95 -10.86 -9.22
CA GLN A 30 61.31 -11.35 -9.16
C GLN A 30 61.47 -12.72 -9.83
N ALA A 31 60.50 -13.63 -9.70
CA ALA A 31 60.50 -14.91 -10.40
C ALA A 31 60.47 -14.74 -11.93
N LEU A 32 59.66 -13.79 -12.43
CA LEU A 32 59.63 -13.42 -13.85
C LEU A 32 60.96 -12.80 -14.32
N GLU A 33 61.55 -11.90 -13.52
CA GLU A 33 62.84 -11.26 -13.85
C GLU A 33 64.00 -12.27 -13.93
N GLN A 34 63.91 -13.38 -13.20
CA GLN A 34 64.90 -14.47 -13.21
C GLN A 34 64.63 -15.52 -14.29
N GLY A 35 63.53 -15.42 -15.04
CA GLY A 35 63.12 -16.39 -16.06
C GLY A 35 62.60 -17.72 -15.49
N ASP A 36 62.19 -17.76 -14.23
CA ASP A 36 61.64 -18.95 -13.58
C ASP A 36 60.10 -18.96 -13.69
N ASP A 37 59.62 -19.38 -14.86
CA ASP A 37 58.19 -19.45 -15.18
C ASP A 37 57.42 -20.45 -14.30
N LEU A 38 58.10 -21.50 -13.79
CA LEU A 38 57.49 -22.51 -12.92
C LEU A 38 57.19 -21.91 -11.54
N LEU A 39 58.16 -21.21 -10.95
CA LEU A 39 57.98 -20.54 -9.67
C LEU A 39 56.92 -19.43 -9.76
N PHE A 40 56.89 -18.69 -10.87
CA PHE A 40 55.82 -17.70 -11.11
C PHE A 40 54.43 -18.34 -11.14
N ALA A 41 54.26 -19.45 -11.86
CA ALA A 41 52.99 -20.16 -11.96
C ALA A 41 52.50 -20.69 -10.60
N GLU A 42 53.42 -21.22 -9.77
CA GLU A 42 53.13 -21.67 -8.40
C GLU A 42 52.63 -20.51 -7.53
N ARG A 43 53.34 -19.37 -7.55
CA ARG A 43 52.97 -18.18 -6.76
C ARG A 43 51.65 -17.55 -7.20
N LEU A 44 51.36 -17.56 -8.50
CA LEU A 44 50.08 -17.11 -9.04
C LEU A 44 48.93 -18.02 -8.59
N GLN A 45 49.11 -19.35 -8.64
CA GLN A 45 48.11 -20.31 -8.17
C GLN A 45 47.83 -20.17 -6.67
N ASP A 46 48.87 -19.99 -5.86
CA ASP A 46 48.73 -19.72 -4.42
C ASP A 46 47.92 -18.45 -4.13
N LEU A 47 48.11 -17.40 -4.93
CA LEU A 47 47.37 -16.14 -4.79
C LEU A 47 45.90 -16.32 -5.18
N LEU A 48 45.63 -17.01 -6.29
CA LEU A 48 44.27 -17.27 -6.76
C LEU A 48 43.50 -18.16 -5.77
N ARG A 49 44.12 -19.23 -5.28
CA ARG A 49 43.51 -20.16 -4.32
C ARG A 49 43.12 -19.48 -3.01
N ARG A 50 44.00 -18.62 -2.48
CA ARG A 50 43.70 -17.84 -1.25
C ARG A 50 42.56 -16.83 -1.46
N ARG A 51 42.47 -16.23 -2.66
CA ARG A 51 41.37 -15.33 -3.00
C ARG A 51 40.04 -16.09 -3.03
N GLU A 52 40.01 -17.27 -3.65
CA GLU A 52 38.85 -18.15 -3.66
C GLU A 52 38.45 -18.57 -2.25
N ASP A 53 39.39 -19.02 -1.42
CA ASP A 53 39.15 -19.38 -0.01
C ASP A 53 38.55 -18.21 0.79
N SER A 54 39.07 -16.99 0.61
CA SER A 54 38.56 -15.79 1.27
C SER A 54 37.14 -15.39 0.84
N PHE A 55 36.79 -15.67 -0.42
CA PHE A 55 35.47 -15.42 -0.97
C PHE A 55 34.44 -16.40 -0.39
N PHE A 56 34.78 -17.69 -0.35
CA PHE A 56 33.93 -18.70 0.29
C PHE A 56 33.78 -18.46 1.79
N LEU A 57 34.84 -18.04 2.50
CA LEU A 57 34.75 -17.64 3.91
C LEU A 57 33.80 -16.45 4.11
N ARG A 58 33.83 -15.45 3.21
CA ARG A 58 32.91 -14.30 3.26
C ARG A 58 31.47 -14.69 2.99
N ILE A 59 31.21 -15.61 2.06
CA ILE A 59 29.87 -16.15 1.84
C ILE A 59 29.39 -16.94 3.07
N ALA A 60 30.26 -17.78 3.65
CA ALA A 60 29.93 -18.52 4.85
C ALA A 60 29.62 -17.58 6.03
N GLN A 61 30.43 -16.54 6.22
CA GLN A 61 30.22 -15.52 7.24
C GLN A 61 28.92 -14.75 7.00
N LEU A 62 28.64 -14.30 5.77
CA LEU A 62 27.41 -13.59 5.43
C LEU A 62 26.17 -14.47 5.68
N THR A 63 26.27 -15.76 5.33
CA THR A 63 25.19 -16.72 5.57
C THR A 63 25.00 -16.97 7.07
N GLN A 64 26.08 -16.96 7.85
CA GLN A 64 26.07 -17.13 9.29
C GLN A 64 25.55 -15.90 10.03
N ASP A 65 25.90 -14.70 9.56
CA ASP A 65 25.39 -13.41 10.06
C ASP A 65 23.90 -13.25 9.72
N LEU A 66 23.50 -13.62 8.50
CA LEU A 66 22.10 -13.68 8.09
C LEU A 66 21.32 -14.65 8.97
N ARG A 67 21.86 -15.87 9.18
CA ARG A 67 21.26 -16.87 10.07
C ARG A 67 21.16 -16.36 11.50
N ALA A 68 22.20 -15.70 12.02
CA ALA A 68 22.18 -15.12 13.36
C ALA A 68 21.16 -13.99 13.50
N ALA A 69 21.01 -13.14 12.49
CA ALA A 69 19.99 -12.09 12.45
C ALA A 69 18.57 -12.69 12.44
N PHE A 70 18.35 -13.76 11.65
CA PHE A 70 17.10 -14.52 11.69
C PHE A 70 16.87 -15.17 13.06
N THR A 71 17.87 -15.82 13.67
CA THR A 71 17.73 -16.46 15.00
C THR A 71 17.52 -15.43 16.13
N ALA A 72 18.13 -14.25 16.04
CA ALA A 72 17.90 -13.17 17.00
C ALA A 72 16.47 -12.63 16.90
N LEU A 73 15.96 -12.47 15.67
CA LEU A 73 14.56 -12.16 15.41
C LEU A 73 13.65 -13.27 15.95
N GLU A 74 13.92 -14.54 15.65
CA GLU A 74 13.18 -15.71 16.15
C GLU A 74 13.03 -15.84 17.68
N SER A 75 13.88 -15.17 18.48
CA SER A 75 13.86 -15.21 19.95
C SER A 75 12.98 -14.15 20.61
N ASP A 76 12.50 -13.17 19.83
CA ASP A 76 11.69 -12.06 20.33
C ASP A 76 10.19 -12.42 20.20
N SER A 77 9.45 -12.37 21.31
CA SER A 77 8.00 -12.70 21.39
C SER A 77 7.13 -11.86 20.45
N ARG A 78 7.70 -10.77 19.94
CA ARG A 78 7.15 -9.91 18.88
C ARG A 78 6.85 -10.66 17.57
N TRP A 79 7.55 -11.76 17.25
CA TRP A 79 7.32 -12.49 16.00
C TRP A 79 6.04 -13.31 15.96
N ASN A 80 5.64 -13.91 17.08
CA ASN A 80 4.34 -14.57 17.17
C ASN A 80 3.19 -13.55 17.17
N ALA A 81 3.38 -12.37 17.77
CA ALA A 81 2.42 -11.28 17.69
C ALA A 81 2.26 -10.76 16.25
N LEU A 82 3.37 -10.50 15.55
CA LEU A 82 3.35 -10.07 14.14
C LEU A 82 2.73 -11.13 13.22
N ALA A 83 3.00 -12.42 13.44
CA ALA A 83 2.40 -13.51 12.68
C ALA A 83 0.87 -13.60 12.87
N SER A 84 0.37 -13.22 14.04
CA SER A 84 -1.07 -13.12 14.32
C SER A 84 -1.71 -11.88 13.69
N GLU A 85 -0.99 -10.77 13.61
CA GLU A 85 -1.52 -9.47 13.15
C GLU A 85 -1.45 -9.28 11.63
N LEU A 86 -0.50 -9.95 10.95
CA LEU A 86 -0.30 -9.85 9.50
C LEU A 86 -1.55 -10.21 8.66
N PRO A 87 -2.25 -11.34 8.92
CA PRO A 87 -3.47 -11.68 8.19
C PRO A 87 -4.63 -10.71 8.42
N ASP A 88 -4.76 -10.19 9.65
CA ASP A 88 -5.78 -9.19 9.98
C ASP A 88 -5.49 -7.85 9.27
N ALA A 89 -4.22 -7.42 9.24
CA ALA A 89 -3.80 -6.24 8.50
C ALA A 89 -4.08 -6.36 6.99
N GLY A 90 -3.83 -7.53 6.39
CA GLY A 90 -4.17 -7.83 4.99
C GLY A 90 -5.68 -7.71 4.72
N ALA A 91 -6.50 -8.37 5.56
CA ALA A 91 -7.95 -8.33 5.44
C ALA A 91 -8.53 -6.91 5.60
N ARG A 92 -7.98 -6.11 6.52
CA ARG A 92 -8.38 -4.71 6.69
C ARG A 92 -8.02 -3.86 5.47
N LEU A 93 -6.86 -4.08 4.87
CA LEU A 93 -6.41 -3.35 3.69
C LEU A 93 -7.29 -3.67 2.47
N ASP A 94 -7.72 -4.92 2.34
CA ASP A 94 -8.71 -5.33 1.33
C ASP A 94 -10.07 -4.67 1.53
N HIS A 95 -10.52 -4.61 2.79
CA HIS A 95 -11.79 -3.97 3.11
C HIS A 95 -11.75 -2.46 2.78
N VAL A 96 -10.65 -1.76 3.10
CA VAL A 96 -10.46 -0.36 2.72
C VAL A 96 -10.43 -0.19 1.19
N LEU A 97 -9.77 -1.09 0.46
CA LEU A 97 -9.76 -1.07 -0.99
C LEU A 97 -11.17 -1.25 -1.59
N GLN A 98 -11.96 -2.18 -1.05
CA GLN A 98 -13.35 -2.38 -1.48
C GLN A 98 -14.24 -1.17 -1.16
N LEU A 99 -14.10 -0.59 0.04
CA LEU A 99 -14.86 0.59 0.44
C LEU A 99 -14.54 1.79 -0.45
N THR A 100 -13.26 2.01 -0.75
CA THR A 100 -12.82 3.10 -1.63
C THR A 100 -13.30 2.90 -3.06
N GLU A 101 -13.23 1.69 -3.61
CA GLU A 101 -13.77 1.35 -4.94
C GLU A 101 -15.31 1.53 -4.99
N LYS A 102 -16.04 1.14 -3.94
CA LYS A 102 -17.49 1.33 -3.88
C LYS A 102 -17.88 2.81 -3.78
N ALA A 103 -17.19 3.59 -2.95
CA ALA A 103 -17.42 5.02 -2.82
C ALA A 103 -17.14 5.76 -4.14
N ALA A 104 -16.11 5.30 -4.87
CA ALA A 104 -15.74 5.82 -6.17
C ALA A 104 -16.87 5.71 -7.20
N HIS A 105 -17.36 4.48 -7.38
CA HIS A 105 -18.45 4.17 -8.29
C HIS A 105 -19.71 4.93 -7.88
N ARG A 106 -20.04 4.95 -6.59
CA ARG A 106 -21.23 5.68 -6.12
C ARG A 106 -21.14 7.18 -6.42
N THR A 107 -19.94 7.75 -6.39
CA THR A 107 -19.73 9.16 -6.75
C THR A 107 -19.98 9.41 -8.24
N LEU A 108 -19.53 8.51 -9.12
CA LEU A 108 -19.79 8.60 -10.56
C LEU A 108 -21.28 8.44 -10.88
N ASP A 109 -21.96 7.47 -10.25
CA ASP A 109 -23.40 7.29 -10.41
C ASP A 109 -24.16 8.58 -10.06
N LEU A 110 -23.81 9.21 -8.92
CA LEU A 110 -24.42 10.47 -8.50
C LEU A 110 -24.12 11.62 -9.47
N VAL A 111 -22.94 11.65 -10.07
CA VAL A 111 -22.59 12.64 -11.11
C VAL A 111 -23.45 12.44 -12.35
N GLU A 112 -23.62 11.22 -12.82
CA GLU A 112 -24.45 10.89 -13.98
C GLU A 112 -25.93 11.21 -13.73
N GLU A 113 -26.46 10.79 -12.58
CA GLU A 113 -27.81 11.12 -12.11
C GLU A 113 -28.01 12.66 -12.09
N SER A 114 -27.06 13.38 -11.49
CA SER A 114 -27.12 14.86 -11.41
C SER A 114 -27.03 15.54 -12.78
N GLN A 115 -26.23 15.00 -13.72
CA GLN A 115 -26.16 15.53 -15.08
C GLN A 115 -27.48 15.32 -15.84
N ALA A 116 -28.15 14.19 -15.66
CA ALA A 116 -29.47 13.94 -16.23
C ALA A 116 -30.52 14.90 -15.67
N GLU A 117 -30.51 15.15 -14.36
CA GLU A 117 -31.39 16.15 -13.73
C GLU A 117 -31.12 17.57 -14.25
N LEU A 118 -29.86 17.97 -14.41
CA LEU A 118 -29.52 19.27 -15.00
C LEU A 118 -29.97 19.38 -16.45
N ALA A 119 -29.98 18.29 -17.22
CA ALA A 119 -30.51 18.30 -18.59
C ALA A 119 -32.03 18.53 -18.58
N ALA A 120 -32.77 17.87 -17.69
CA ALA A 120 -34.20 18.09 -17.49
C ALA A 120 -34.53 19.52 -17.02
N LEU A 121 -33.69 20.08 -16.15
CA LEU A 121 -33.78 21.48 -15.71
C LEU A 121 -33.60 22.44 -16.91
N GLY A 122 -32.65 22.15 -17.79
CA GLY A 122 -32.43 22.91 -19.02
C GLY A 122 -33.64 22.89 -19.96
N ALA A 123 -34.30 21.73 -20.12
CA ALA A 123 -35.54 21.63 -20.89
C ALA A 123 -36.69 22.45 -20.26
N THR A 124 -36.79 22.44 -18.92
CA THR A 124 -37.77 23.25 -18.19
C THR A 124 -37.52 24.74 -18.38
N ALA A 125 -36.25 25.18 -18.38
CA ALA A 125 -35.89 26.56 -18.66
C ALA A 125 -36.34 27.01 -20.08
N GLN A 126 -36.26 26.14 -21.09
CA GLN A 126 -36.79 26.45 -22.43
C GLN A 126 -38.32 26.64 -22.45
N ASN A 127 -39.05 25.87 -21.65
CA ASN A 127 -40.50 26.03 -21.50
C ASN A 127 -40.85 27.37 -20.84
N ILE A 128 -40.06 27.81 -19.86
CA ILE A 128 -40.17 29.14 -19.24
C ILE A 128 -39.89 30.22 -20.29
N SER A 129 -38.83 30.07 -21.09
CA SER A 129 -38.48 30.99 -22.18
C SER A 129 -39.65 31.20 -23.16
N SER A 130 -40.25 30.09 -23.60
CA SER A 130 -41.39 30.10 -24.51
C SER A 130 -42.63 30.77 -23.89
N SER A 131 -42.87 30.52 -22.60
CA SER A 131 -43.99 31.12 -21.87
C SER A 131 -43.79 32.62 -21.62
N ARG A 132 -42.57 33.03 -21.30
CA ARG A 132 -42.17 34.43 -21.16
C ARG A 132 -42.30 35.17 -22.49
N ALA A 133 -41.88 34.58 -23.61
CA ALA A 133 -42.04 35.18 -24.93
C ALA A 133 -43.52 35.44 -25.26
N ARG A 134 -44.41 34.46 -24.97
CA ARG A 134 -45.86 34.65 -25.11
C ARG A 134 -46.41 35.75 -24.20
N LEU A 135 -45.98 35.80 -22.94
CA LEU A 135 -46.37 36.85 -21.99
C LEU A 135 -45.93 38.22 -22.49
N HIS A 136 -44.71 38.35 -23.02
CA HIS A 136 -44.19 39.60 -23.55
C HIS A 136 -45.01 40.08 -24.75
N MET A 137 -45.38 39.18 -25.68
CA MET A 137 -46.25 39.53 -26.81
C MET A 137 -47.66 39.94 -26.35
N ALA A 138 -48.20 39.27 -25.34
CA ALA A 138 -49.53 39.54 -24.80
C ALA A 138 -49.59 40.78 -23.88
N ALA A 139 -48.45 41.23 -23.36
CA ALA A 139 -48.37 42.35 -22.40
C ALA A 139 -48.92 43.66 -22.98
N GLY A 140 -48.89 43.85 -24.31
CA GLY A 140 -49.42 45.03 -24.98
C GLY A 140 -48.82 46.32 -24.41
N SER A 141 -49.67 47.16 -23.79
CA SER A 141 -49.27 48.40 -23.11
C SER A 141 -49.29 48.29 -21.58
N SER A 142 -49.47 47.10 -21.01
CA SER A 142 -49.53 46.90 -19.55
C SER A 142 -48.13 46.93 -18.94
N PRO A 143 -47.77 47.94 -18.13
CA PRO A 143 -46.46 48.01 -17.51
C PRO A 143 -46.22 46.88 -16.50
N ALA A 144 -47.27 46.40 -15.82
CA ALA A 144 -47.16 45.30 -14.85
C ALA A 144 -46.80 43.96 -15.51
N LEU A 145 -47.38 43.66 -16.68
CA LEU A 145 -47.06 42.43 -17.43
C LEU A 145 -45.67 42.51 -18.08
N ALA A 146 -45.27 43.69 -18.53
CA ALA A 146 -43.91 43.93 -19.03
C ALA A 146 -42.86 43.73 -17.93
N GLN A 147 -43.11 44.24 -16.71
CA GLN A 147 -42.24 44.01 -15.56
C GLN A 147 -42.13 42.52 -15.22
N LEU A 148 -43.26 41.80 -15.15
CA LEU A 148 -43.25 40.36 -14.87
C LEU A 148 -42.47 39.55 -15.93
N ALA A 149 -42.60 39.91 -17.21
CA ALA A 149 -41.81 39.28 -18.27
C ALA A 149 -40.30 39.54 -18.11
N GLY A 150 -39.92 40.74 -17.66
CA GLY A 150 -38.53 41.09 -17.33
C GLY A 150 -38.00 40.32 -16.11
N ASP A 151 -38.80 40.20 -15.05
CA ASP A 151 -38.44 39.44 -13.85
C ASP A 151 -38.22 37.95 -14.20
N LEU A 152 -39.12 37.37 -15.02
CA LEU A 152 -38.96 36.00 -15.53
C LEU A 152 -37.71 35.83 -16.39
N GLU A 153 -37.34 36.83 -17.19
CA GLU A 153 -36.10 36.79 -17.98
C GLU A 153 -34.86 36.76 -17.09
N SER A 154 -34.86 37.55 -16.02
CA SER A 154 -33.75 37.58 -15.06
C SER A 154 -33.61 36.23 -14.35
N ILE A 155 -34.72 35.63 -13.91
CA ILE A 155 -34.73 34.30 -13.29
C ILE A 155 -34.26 33.22 -14.27
N GLU A 156 -34.75 33.24 -15.51
CA GLU A 156 -34.36 32.31 -16.57
C GLU A 156 -32.85 32.38 -16.84
N ARG A 157 -32.29 33.59 -16.99
CA ARG A 157 -30.85 33.80 -17.18
C ARG A 157 -30.03 33.27 -16.01
N ALA A 158 -30.45 33.55 -14.78
CA ALA A 158 -29.77 33.06 -13.59
C ALA A 158 -29.80 31.52 -13.51
N LEU A 159 -30.93 30.91 -13.85
CA LEU A 159 -31.11 29.46 -13.88
C LEU A 159 -30.19 28.79 -14.90
N ILE A 160 -30.15 29.30 -16.14
CA ILE A 160 -29.30 28.78 -17.22
C ILE A 160 -27.82 28.92 -16.85
N ALA A 161 -27.42 30.07 -16.31
CA ALA A 161 -26.03 30.29 -15.90
C ALA A 161 -25.61 29.30 -14.79
N THR A 162 -26.45 29.12 -13.78
CA THR A 162 -26.20 28.21 -12.66
C THR A 162 -26.16 26.74 -13.13
N GLN A 163 -27.10 26.34 -14.00
CA GLN A 163 -27.11 25.02 -14.61
C GLN A 163 -25.84 24.74 -15.41
N GLY A 164 -25.36 25.72 -16.20
CA GLY A 164 -24.11 25.62 -16.93
C GLY A 164 -22.89 25.43 -16.01
N GLN A 165 -22.82 26.19 -14.91
CA GLN A 165 -21.75 26.07 -13.91
C GLN A 165 -21.77 24.71 -13.20
N LEU A 166 -22.94 24.24 -12.76
CA LEU A 166 -23.09 22.93 -12.12
C LEU A 166 -22.68 21.80 -13.07
N ARG A 167 -23.10 21.87 -14.34
CA ARG A 167 -22.71 20.88 -15.35
C ARG A 167 -21.20 20.83 -15.53
N HIS A 168 -20.54 21.98 -15.61
CA HIS A 168 -19.10 22.06 -15.71
C HIS A 168 -18.39 21.43 -14.50
N ARG A 169 -18.80 21.79 -13.28
CA ARG A 169 -18.24 21.22 -12.04
C ARG A 169 -18.44 19.71 -11.94
N LEU A 170 -19.59 19.19 -12.35
CA LEU A 170 -19.86 17.75 -12.39
C LEU A 170 -18.97 17.04 -13.41
N SER A 171 -18.69 17.65 -14.57
CA SER A 171 -17.72 17.10 -15.52
C SER A 171 -16.30 17.11 -14.97
N GLU A 172 -15.89 18.18 -14.26
CA GLU A 172 -14.59 18.22 -13.58
C GLU A 172 -14.49 17.14 -12.50
N LEU A 173 -15.56 16.89 -11.74
CA LEU A 173 -15.62 15.83 -10.73
C LEU A 173 -15.48 14.44 -11.37
N ALA A 174 -16.19 14.19 -12.48
CA ALA A 174 -16.05 12.95 -13.24
C ALA A 174 -14.62 12.73 -13.73
N MET A 175 -13.97 13.76 -14.28
CA MET A 175 -12.58 13.69 -14.74
C MET A 175 -11.60 13.46 -13.59
N ALA A 176 -11.79 14.12 -12.44
CA ALA A 176 -10.96 13.91 -11.26
C ALA A 176 -11.02 12.46 -10.75
N GLN A 177 -12.15 11.78 -10.97
CA GLN A 177 -12.31 10.37 -10.60
C GLN A 177 -11.52 9.41 -11.50
N GLU A 178 -11.16 9.80 -12.71
CA GLU A 178 -10.34 8.98 -13.62
C GLU A 178 -8.93 8.75 -13.04
N TYR A 179 -8.39 9.72 -12.29
CA TYR A 179 -7.15 9.56 -11.52
C TYR A 179 -7.29 8.56 -10.35
N GLN A 180 -8.50 8.41 -9.83
CA GLN A 180 -8.78 7.49 -8.74
C GLN A 180 -8.87 6.04 -9.22
N ASP A 181 -9.28 5.79 -10.47
CA ASP A 181 -9.19 4.45 -11.07
C ASP A 181 -7.72 4.01 -11.21
N LEU A 182 -6.87 4.88 -11.74
CA LEU A 182 -5.43 4.61 -11.85
C LEU A 182 -4.77 4.38 -10.48
N SER A 183 -5.17 5.17 -9.48
CA SER A 183 -4.72 5.02 -8.09
C SER A 183 -5.22 3.72 -7.47
N GLY A 184 -6.47 3.32 -7.76
CA GLY A 184 -7.05 2.05 -7.31
C GLY A 184 -6.33 0.84 -7.91
N GLN A 185 -5.95 0.89 -9.19
CA GLN A 185 -5.15 -0.14 -9.85
C GLN A 185 -3.73 -0.23 -9.28
N LEU A 186 -3.10 0.91 -8.98
CA LEU A 186 -1.79 0.92 -8.32
C LEU A 186 -1.89 0.33 -6.90
N LEU A 187 -2.91 0.73 -6.14
CA LEU A 187 -3.14 0.22 -4.79
C LEU A 187 -3.41 -1.29 -4.81
N LYS A 188 -4.24 -1.79 -5.74
CA LYS A 188 -4.43 -3.24 -5.98
C LYS A 188 -3.11 -3.98 -6.20
N ARG A 189 -2.21 -3.44 -7.02
CA ARG A 189 -0.88 -4.02 -7.26
C ARG A 189 -0.02 -4.03 -6.00
N VAL A 190 0.02 -2.92 -5.26
CA VAL A 190 0.78 -2.82 -4.00
C VAL A 190 0.23 -3.79 -2.95
N THR A 191 -1.10 -3.87 -2.77
CA THR A 191 -1.75 -4.87 -1.90
C THR A 191 -1.38 -6.30 -2.30
N GLY A 192 -1.34 -6.58 -3.61
CA GLY A 192 -0.91 -7.89 -4.12
C GLY A 192 0.51 -8.27 -3.70
N VAL A 193 1.45 -7.33 -3.79
CA VAL A 193 2.85 -7.51 -3.34
C VAL A 193 2.90 -7.71 -1.83
N ILE A 194 2.16 -6.92 -1.05
CA ILE A 194 2.10 -7.06 0.42
C ILE A 194 1.58 -8.45 0.80
N ARG A 195 0.51 -8.93 0.16
CA ARG A 195 -0.02 -10.29 0.39
C ARG A 195 0.97 -11.39 -0.01
N GLU A 196 1.81 -11.15 -1.01
CA GLU A 196 2.85 -12.11 -1.39
C GLU A 196 3.94 -12.21 -0.33
N VAL A 197 4.38 -11.07 0.20
CA VAL A 197 5.29 -11.00 1.35
C VAL A 197 4.67 -11.68 2.57
N GLU A 198 3.40 -11.42 2.86
CA GLU A 198 2.66 -12.06 3.95
C GLU A 198 2.64 -13.59 3.82
N ARG A 199 2.33 -14.11 2.63
CA ARG A 199 2.31 -15.56 2.38
C ARG A 199 3.68 -16.20 2.57
N GLU A 200 4.75 -15.57 2.08
CA GLU A 200 6.10 -16.10 2.25
C GLU A 200 6.54 -16.06 3.73
N LEU A 201 6.20 -15.00 4.46
CA LEU A 201 6.43 -14.93 5.91
C LEU A 201 5.66 -16.04 6.66
N MET A 202 4.40 -16.29 6.30
CA MET A 202 3.58 -17.36 6.91
C MET A 202 4.09 -18.77 6.56
N LYS A 203 4.61 -18.98 5.34
CA LYS A 203 5.27 -20.26 4.96
C LYS A 203 6.51 -20.52 5.81
N LEU A 204 7.36 -19.51 6.01
CA LEU A 204 8.53 -19.62 6.88
C LEU A 204 8.12 -19.93 8.33
N LEU A 205 7.03 -19.34 8.80
CA LEU A 205 6.49 -19.60 10.14
C LEU A 205 5.98 -21.04 10.30
N SER A 206 5.14 -21.49 9.37
CA SER A 206 4.50 -22.83 9.42
C SER A 206 5.49 -23.99 9.28
N GLN A 207 6.55 -23.83 8.47
CA GLN A 207 7.64 -24.81 8.37
C GLN A 207 8.40 -24.98 9.70
N ARG A 208 8.37 -23.95 10.56
CA ARG A 208 9.02 -23.94 11.86
C ARG A 208 8.10 -24.45 12.98
N SER A 209 6.81 -24.11 12.97
CA SER A 209 5.82 -24.68 13.89
C SER A 209 5.71 -26.20 13.75
N GLY A 210 5.75 -26.71 12.51
CA GLY A 210 5.79 -28.16 12.24
C GLY A 210 7.10 -28.85 12.66
N ALA A 211 8.18 -28.09 12.89
CA ALA A 211 9.41 -28.60 13.49
C ALA A 211 9.35 -28.61 15.02
N GLN A 212 8.58 -27.71 15.63
CA GLN A 212 8.40 -27.60 17.08
C GLN A 212 7.36 -28.60 17.64
N GLU A 213 6.33 -28.96 16.87
CA GLU A 213 5.35 -29.99 17.25
C GLU A 213 5.92 -31.42 17.32
N ARG A 214 7.10 -31.68 16.74
CA ARG A 214 7.79 -32.98 16.90
C ARG A 214 8.61 -33.09 18.20
N GLY A 215 8.59 -32.06 19.06
CA GLY A 215 9.40 -32.01 20.28
C GLY A 215 8.66 -31.79 21.60
N ALA A 216 7.34 -31.55 21.61
CA ALA A 216 6.65 -31.25 22.87
C ALA A 216 5.26 -31.90 22.93
N GLY A 217 5.23 -33.17 23.36
CA GLY A 217 4.04 -33.70 24.00
C GLY A 217 3.97 -33.18 25.43
N ALA A 218 3.08 -32.23 25.72
CA ALA A 218 2.49 -32.02 27.05
C ALA A 218 1.37 -30.95 26.97
N ASP A 219 0.15 -31.46 27.15
CA ASP A 219 -1.05 -30.82 27.68
C ASP A 219 -0.87 -29.43 28.34
N THR A 220 -1.62 -28.43 27.88
CA THR A 220 -2.11 -27.29 28.68
C THR A 220 -3.14 -26.50 27.87
N GLY A 221 -4.43 -26.75 28.13
CA GLY A 221 -5.51 -25.89 27.64
C GLY A 221 -5.51 -24.54 28.35
N LEU A 222 -5.82 -23.46 27.63
CA LEU A 222 -6.35 -22.20 28.17
C LEU A 222 -7.12 -21.44 27.08
N GLN A 223 -8.26 -20.88 27.49
CA GLN A 223 -9.36 -20.34 26.70
C GLN A 223 -9.13 -18.86 26.30
N GLY A 224 -9.48 -18.49 25.07
CA GLY A 224 -9.54 -17.11 24.57
C GLY A 224 -10.92 -16.79 23.95
N PRO A 225 -11.34 -15.51 23.91
CA PRO A 225 -12.73 -15.09 23.66
C PRO A 225 -13.20 -15.36 22.21
N ALA A 226 -14.47 -15.76 22.07
CA ALA A 226 -15.05 -16.28 20.84
C ALA A 226 -15.31 -15.23 19.75
N VAL A 227 -15.00 -15.60 18.51
CA VAL A 227 -15.31 -14.87 17.27
C VAL A 227 -16.69 -15.33 16.75
N PRO A 228 -17.59 -14.45 16.30
CA PRO A 228 -18.89 -14.83 15.76
C PRO A 228 -18.74 -15.66 14.47
N GLY A 229 -19.31 -16.88 14.45
CA GLY A 229 -19.31 -17.77 13.27
C GLY A 229 -18.99 -19.25 13.54
N LEU A 230 -18.55 -19.61 14.75
CA LEU A 230 -18.35 -21.01 15.17
C LEU A 230 -18.92 -21.22 16.57
N GLU A 231 -20.16 -21.69 16.65
CA GLU A 231 -20.78 -22.04 17.93
C GLU A 231 -20.15 -23.32 18.51
N LYS A 232 -19.57 -23.18 19.71
CA LYS A 232 -19.66 -24.23 20.73
C LYS A 232 -20.11 -23.61 22.05
N ALA A 233 -21.28 -24.09 22.49
CA ALA A 233 -21.88 -24.07 23.81
C ALA A 233 -21.27 -23.12 24.86
N GLY A 234 -21.97 -21.99 25.07
CA GLY A 234 -21.90 -21.24 26.33
C GLY A 234 -21.30 -19.84 26.23
N ALA A 235 -21.94 -18.92 25.51
CA ALA A 235 -21.79 -17.48 25.76
C ALA A 235 -23.04 -16.74 25.28
N VAL A 236 -23.64 -15.99 26.21
CA VAL A 236 -24.91 -15.27 26.08
C VAL A 236 -24.64 -13.77 25.89
N SER A 237 -25.43 -13.19 24.99
CA SER A 237 -25.86 -11.80 24.74
C SER A 237 -24.85 -10.64 24.76
N GLY A 238 -24.72 -9.99 23.59
CA GLY A 238 -24.16 -8.65 23.42
C GLY A 238 -24.78 -7.90 22.22
N GLN A 239 -26.03 -8.22 21.87
CA GLN A 239 -26.76 -7.56 20.78
C GLN A 239 -27.86 -6.61 21.29
N ASP A 240 -28.10 -6.60 22.61
CA ASP A 240 -29.08 -5.71 23.24
C ASP A 240 -28.52 -4.29 23.50
N ASP A 241 -27.19 -4.10 23.47
CA ASP A 241 -26.54 -2.81 23.80
C ASP A 241 -26.49 -1.82 22.62
N ALA A 242 -26.58 -2.31 21.37
CA ALA A 242 -26.59 -1.44 20.19
C ALA A 242 -27.95 -0.75 20.00
N ASP A 243 -29.05 -1.45 20.29
CA ASP A 243 -30.41 -0.91 20.22
C ASP A 243 -30.73 0.00 21.42
N ALA A 244 -30.12 -0.26 22.58
CA ALA A 244 -30.25 0.61 23.77
C ALA A 244 -29.62 2.01 23.56
N LEU A 245 -28.52 2.10 22.81
CA LEU A 245 -27.87 3.38 22.50
C LEU A 245 -28.63 4.21 21.45
N LEU A 246 -29.40 3.57 20.57
CA LEU A 246 -30.28 4.26 19.62
C LEU A 246 -31.57 4.77 20.28
N ALA A 247 -32.05 4.12 21.34
CA ALA A 247 -33.21 4.55 22.11
C ALA A 247 -32.93 5.73 23.07
N MET A 248 -31.66 6.09 23.32
CA MET A 248 -31.29 7.20 24.22
C MET A 248 -31.24 8.57 23.51
N PHE A 249 -31.41 8.60 22.18
CA PHE A 249 -31.41 9.81 21.35
C PHE A 249 -32.75 10.09 20.62
N MET A 250 -33.82 9.40 21.00
CA MET A 250 -35.22 9.77 20.70
C MET A 250 -35.98 9.99 22.01
#